data_AF-A0A1Y1I8U0-F1
#
_entry.id   AF-A0A1Y1I8U0-F1
#
_cell.length_a   1.000
_cell.length_b   1.000
_cell.length_c   1.000
_cell.angle_alpha   90.00
_cell.angle_beta   90.00
_cell.angle_gamma   90.00
#
_symmetry.space_group_name_H-M   'P 1'
#
loop_
_entity.id
_entity.type
_entity.pdbx_description
1 polymer ?
#
loop_
_entity_poly.entity_id
_entity_poly.type
_entity_poly.pdbx_seq_one_letter_code
_entity_poly.pdbx_strand_id
1 'polypeptide(L)'
;MEGGLDQTVERCASMLLSDDPSQIEAGFKLLRALRLSTDNASPELFSRFAQEVAAFQGGAVLRRLSLTRDVGQPDWQNPMGEHNRFLYATVVLCLLKGSRIVVDCILRDGTETIQMARADLIHMRLMAFINHTFKVSERFNSSPFKNVTLIQTLASLECLSNFARASKAFRAVMRESTEQRRIFEHFSDLLSERGLASSEAGSFHRLRLCLTCLAASFAFSEDSQLWAIDSGLLKLVAAIYEASPLRELSKSSQRGRSPVFRCNRILLRLLTADTTAEMLRGHNALEGFRPQKRKINAAEPEVAPWKEIEERLQGPTIGAQEEQQPEEIGNYDVAEAADIHTAMFSTPVVCSWNLCAAGREPVSGKRFSMCARCHVSRYCSKEHQKLHWRSQKDHCRKVVPRRDES
;
A
#
# COMPACT_ATOMS: atom_id res chain seq x y z
N MET A 1 -14.01 -25.77 2.41
CA MET A 1 -12.76 -26.13 1.69
C MET A 1 -12.28 -27.44 2.26
N GLU A 2 -12.28 -28.52 1.48
CA GLU A 2 -11.73 -29.81 1.87
C GLU A 2 -10.21 -29.72 1.76
N GLY A 3 -9.55 -29.38 2.86
CA GLY A 3 -8.10 -29.26 2.94
C GLY A 3 -7.65 -28.26 4.02
N GLY A 4 -6.59 -28.60 4.74
CA GLY A 4 -5.99 -27.69 5.71
C GLY A 4 -5.36 -26.45 5.05
N LEU A 5 -5.02 -25.45 5.87
CA LEU A 5 -4.34 -24.22 5.41
C LEU A 5 -3.10 -24.56 4.57
N ASP A 6 -2.29 -25.51 5.05
CA ASP A 6 -1.02 -25.90 4.40
C ASP A 6 -1.23 -26.42 2.97
N GLN A 7 -2.22 -27.30 2.75
CA GLN A 7 -2.55 -27.80 1.41
C GLN A 7 -3.00 -26.68 0.47
N THR A 8 -3.74 -25.70 1.00
CA THR A 8 -4.18 -24.53 0.23
C THR A 8 -2.99 -23.65 -0.14
N VAL A 9 -2.03 -23.47 0.78
CA VAL A 9 -0.79 -22.71 0.56
C VAL A 9 0.07 -23.40 -0.50
N GLU A 10 0.29 -24.70 -0.40
CA GLU A 10 1.06 -25.50 -1.37
C GLU A 10 0.44 -25.43 -2.77
N ARG A 11 -0.88 -25.62 -2.87
CA ARG A 11 -1.61 -25.53 -4.15
C ARG A 11 -1.47 -24.14 -4.77
N CYS A 12 -1.65 -23.09 -3.97
CA CYS A 12 -1.51 -21.71 -4.43
C CYS A 12 -0.07 -21.40 -4.86
N ALA A 13 0.91 -21.77 -4.05
CA ALA A 13 2.32 -21.54 -4.35
C ALA A 13 2.75 -22.28 -5.63
N SER A 14 2.30 -23.52 -5.83
CA SER A 14 2.56 -24.29 -7.06
C SER A 14 2.02 -23.58 -8.30
N MET A 15 0.76 -23.10 -8.24
CA MET A 15 0.15 -22.33 -9.32
C MET A 15 0.92 -21.03 -9.63
N LEU A 16 1.36 -20.30 -8.59
CA LEU A 16 2.11 -19.06 -8.74
C LEU A 16 3.57 -19.25 -9.17
N LEU A 17 4.13 -20.44 -8.96
CA LEU A 17 5.48 -20.80 -9.41
C LEU A 17 5.52 -21.29 -10.85
N SER A 18 4.37 -21.62 -11.45
CA SER A 18 4.26 -22.12 -12.82
C SER A 18 4.81 -21.14 -13.88
N ASP A 19 5.28 -21.70 -14.99
CA ASP A 19 5.58 -20.96 -16.22
C ASP A 19 4.35 -20.70 -17.10
N ASP A 20 3.26 -21.44 -16.88
CA ASP A 20 1.99 -21.26 -17.58
C ASP A 20 1.20 -20.07 -17.00
N PRO A 21 0.91 -19.00 -17.78
CA PRO A 21 0.11 -17.86 -17.34
C PRO A 21 -1.28 -18.25 -16.82
N SER A 22 -1.89 -19.31 -17.34
CA SER A 22 -3.21 -19.77 -16.90
C SER A 22 -3.19 -20.28 -15.46
N GLN A 23 -2.08 -20.90 -15.04
CA GLN A 23 -1.87 -21.34 -13.66
C GLN A 23 -1.65 -20.14 -12.73
N ILE A 24 -0.91 -19.13 -13.16
CA ILE A 24 -0.73 -17.90 -12.37
C ILE A 24 -2.09 -17.20 -12.18
N GLU A 25 -2.91 -17.13 -13.24
CA GLU A 25 -4.29 -16.63 -13.16
C GLU A 25 -5.15 -17.45 -12.17
N ALA A 26 -5.05 -18.78 -12.20
CA ALA A 26 -5.74 -19.64 -11.24
C ALA A 26 -5.26 -19.38 -9.79
N GLY A 27 -3.96 -19.20 -9.57
CA GLY A 27 -3.38 -18.80 -8.30
C GLY A 27 -3.91 -17.45 -7.80
N PHE A 28 -4.00 -16.47 -8.70
CA PHE A 28 -4.64 -15.18 -8.42
C PHE A 28 -6.11 -15.33 -8.03
N LYS A 29 -6.90 -16.10 -8.80
CA LYS A 29 -8.32 -16.34 -8.51
C LYS A 29 -8.50 -16.98 -7.14
N LEU A 30 -7.64 -17.94 -6.77
CA LEU A 30 -7.63 -18.55 -5.44
C LEU A 30 -7.34 -17.51 -4.33
N LEU A 31 -6.29 -16.71 -4.48
CA LEU A 31 -5.96 -15.63 -3.54
C LEU A 31 -7.13 -14.65 -3.35
N ARG A 32 -7.75 -14.25 -4.47
CA ARG A 32 -8.90 -13.35 -4.45
C ARG A 32 -10.11 -13.99 -3.77
N ALA A 33 -10.41 -15.25 -4.04
CA ALA A 33 -11.50 -15.98 -3.41
C ALA A 33 -11.30 -16.09 -1.88
N LEU A 34 -10.08 -16.44 -1.44
CA LEU A 34 -9.73 -16.50 -0.01
C LEU A 34 -9.89 -15.15 0.68
N ARG A 35 -9.54 -14.06 -0.01
CA ARG A 35 -9.68 -12.70 0.51
C ARG A 35 -11.14 -12.26 0.63
N LEU A 36 -11.96 -12.58 -0.36
CA LEU A 36 -13.35 -12.14 -0.46
C LEU A 36 -14.34 -13.06 0.25
N SER A 37 -13.87 -14.20 0.78
CA SER A 37 -14.72 -15.15 1.49
C SER A 37 -15.37 -14.48 2.70
N THR A 38 -16.69 -14.29 2.63
CA THR A 38 -17.54 -13.75 3.70
C THR A 38 -17.87 -14.78 4.77
N ASP A 39 -17.70 -16.07 4.45
CA ASP A 39 -18.27 -17.19 5.19
C ASP A 39 -17.37 -17.64 6.34
N ASN A 40 -16.98 -16.73 7.23
CA ASN A 40 -16.18 -16.95 8.46
C ASN A 40 -14.66 -16.83 8.37
N ALA A 41 -14.09 -16.40 7.23
CA ALA A 41 -12.67 -16.11 7.16
C ALA A 41 -12.39 -14.73 7.80
N SER A 42 -11.95 -14.73 9.05
CA SER A 42 -11.44 -13.50 9.68
C SER A 42 -10.28 -12.93 8.82
N PRO A 43 -10.08 -11.61 8.74
CA PRO A 43 -8.96 -11.01 8.00
C PRO A 43 -7.60 -11.63 8.34
N GLU A 44 -7.47 -12.14 9.56
CA GLU A 44 -6.30 -12.86 10.05
C GLU A 44 -6.05 -14.19 9.30
N LEU A 45 -7.08 -14.88 8.80
CA LEU A 45 -6.89 -16.10 7.98
C LEU A 45 -6.17 -15.78 6.67
N PHE A 46 -6.65 -14.76 5.94
CA PHE A 46 -5.97 -14.32 4.72
C PHE A 46 -4.57 -13.79 5.02
N SER A 47 -4.37 -13.10 6.16
CA SER A 47 -3.03 -12.70 6.59
C SER A 47 -2.08 -13.86 6.81
N ARG A 48 -2.50 -14.90 7.55
CA ARG A 48 -1.69 -16.12 7.73
C ARG A 48 -1.38 -16.75 6.37
N PHE A 49 -2.39 -16.89 5.52
CA PHE A 49 -2.23 -17.44 4.18
C PHE A 49 -1.19 -16.67 3.36
N ALA A 50 -1.29 -15.33 3.31
CA ALA A 50 -0.34 -14.49 2.58
C ALA A 50 1.09 -14.58 3.14
N GLN A 51 1.24 -14.66 4.47
CA GLN A 51 2.54 -14.87 5.12
C GLN A 51 3.12 -16.24 4.76
N GLU A 52 2.32 -17.30 4.74
CA GLU A 52 2.82 -18.64 4.41
C GLU A 52 3.15 -18.81 2.92
N VAL A 53 2.32 -18.26 2.02
CA VAL A 53 2.67 -18.16 0.59
C VAL A 53 3.96 -17.38 0.37
N ALA A 54 4.18 -16.31 1.14
CA ALA A 54 5.41 -15.53 1.10
C ALA A 54 6.63 -16.28 1.66
N ALA A 55 6.44 -17.13 2.66
CA ALA A 55 7.50 -17.95 3.23
C ALA A 55 7.84 -19.17 2.36
N PHE A 56 6.94 -19.59 1.48
CA PHE A 56 7.01 -20.84 0.72
C PHE A 56 8.35 -21.03 -0.01
N GLN A 57 9.01 -22.15 0.28
CA GLN A 57 10.33 -22.51 -0.22
C GLN A 57 11.36 -21.38 -0.08
N GLY A 58 11.38 -20.76 1.11
CA GLY A 58 12.25 -19.63 1.41
C GLY A 58 11.98 -18.41 0.54
N GLY A 59 10.72 -18.13 0.20
CA GLY A 59 10.34 -16.97 -0.63
C GLY A 59 10.43 -17.18 -2.13
N ALA A 60 10.37 -18.43 -2.61
CA ALA A 60 10.42 -18.74 -4.03
C ALA A 60 9.28 -18.07 -4.81
N VAL A 61 8.08 -18.04 -4.25
CA VAL A 61 6.91 -17.37 -4.84
C VAL A 61 7.19 -15.88 -5.02
N LEU A 62 7.70 -15.21 -3.98
CA LEU A 62 8.01 -13.78 -4.06
C LEU A 62 9.13 -13.49 -5.06
N ARG A 63 10.20 -14.30 -5.11
CA ARG A 63 11.25 -14.14 -6.13
C ARG A 63 10.72 -14.34 -7.56
N ARG A 64 9.82 -15.31 -7.75
CA ARG A 64 9.19 -15.59 -9.04
C ARG A 64 8.31 -14.45 -9.52
N LEU A 65 7.52 -13.89 -8.60
CA LEU A 65 6.61 -12.78 -8.89
C LEU A 65 7.32 -11.43 -8.89
N SER A 66 8.48 -11.33 -8.23
CA SER A 66 9.17 -10.07 -8.01
C SER A 66 9.45 -9.38 -9.33
N LEU A 67 9.15 -8.08 -9.34
CA LEU A 67 9.51 -7.17 -10.41
C LEU A 67 11.03 -6.98 -10.51
N THR A 68 11.84 -7.60 -9.65
CA THR A 68 13.30 -7.50 -9.67
C THR A 68 13.99 -8.62 -10.43
N ARG A 69 13.26 -9.66 -10.88
CA ARG A 69 13.91 -10.67 -11.72
C ARG A 69 14.42 -9.95 -12.97
N ASP A 70 15.63 -10.30 -13.39
CA ASP A 70 16.11 -10.13 -14.75
C ASP A 70 15.09 -10.86 -15.64
N VAL A 71 14.02 -10.14 -15.94
CA VAL A 71 13.38 -10.25 -17.23
C VAL A 71 14.54 -9.90 -18.14
N GLY A 72 15.27 -10.92 -18.58
CA GLY A 72 16.13 -10.77 -19.76
C GLY A 72 15.32 -10.04 -20.82
N GLN A 73 16.00 -9.31 -21.71
CA GLN A 73 15.35 -8.51 -22.76
C GLN A 73 13.99 -9.11 -23.11
N PRO A 74 12.88 -8.36 -22.89
CA PRO A 74 11.53 -8.90 -23.02
C PRO A 74 11.51 -9.77 -24.25
N ASP A 75 11.09 -11.02 -24.10
CA ASP A 75 11.04 -11.97 -25.20
C ASP A 75 10.08 -11.39 -26.24
N TRP A 76 10.65 -10.63 -27.17
CA TRP A 76 9.92 -9.95 -28.22
C TRP A 76 9.25 -10.95 -29.17
N GLN A 77 9.58 -12.25 -29.05
CA GLN A 77 8.89 -13.32 -29.74
C GLN A 77 7.53 -13.63 -29.10
N ASN A 78 7.32 -13.31 -27.81
CA ASN A 78 6.05 -13.49 -27.10
C ASN A 78 5.66 -12.30 -26.18
N PRO A 79 5.47 -11.09 -26.73
CA PRO A 79 5.15 -9.90 -25.94
C PRO A 79 3.83 -10.04 -25.17
N MET A 80 2.87 -10.81 -25.70
CA MET A 80 1.57 -11.01 -25.07
C MET A 80 1.65 -11.94 -23.85
N GLY A 81 2.46 -13.01 -23.93
CA GLY A 81 2.70 -13.91 -22.81
C GLY A 81 3.40 -13.21 -21.65
N GLU A 82 4.43 -12.42 -21.94
CA GLU A 82 5.12 -11.62 -20.92
C GLU A 82 4.23 -10.55 -20.29
N HIS A 83 3.42 -9.86 -21.12
CA HIS A 83 2.46 -8.88 -20.63
C HIS A 83 1.44 -9.52 -19.67
N ASN A 84 0.86 -10.67 -20.04
CA ASN A 84 -0.11 -11.38 -19.19
C ASN A 84 0.51 -11.86 -17.89
N ARG A 85 1.75 -12.38 -17.96
CA ARG A 85 2.49 -12.79 -16.77
C ARG A 85 2.75 -11.60 -15.85
N PHE A 86 3.19 -10.47 -16.39
CA PHE A 86 3.40 -9.25 -15.63
C PHE A 86 2.10 -8.74 -15.00
N LEU A 87 1.01 -8.75 -15.76
CA LEU A 87 -0.33 -8.37 -15.32
C LEU A 87 -0.73 -9.19 -14.07
N TYR A 88 -0.72 -10.51 -14.17
CA TYR A 88 -1.13 -11.35 -13.06
C TYR A 88 -0.15 -11.28 -11.90
N ALA A 89 1.16 -11.22 -12.15
CA ALA A 89 2.16 -11.08 -11.11
C ALA A 89 1.98 -9.78 -10.31
N THR A 90 1.70 -8.66 -10.98
CA THR A 90 1.48 -7.36 -10.32
C THR A 90 0.22 -7.39 -9.46
N VAL A 91 -0.87 -7.97 -9.95
CA VAL A 91 -2.11 -8.09 -9.18
C VAL A 91 -1.95 -9.04 -7.99
N VAL A 92 -1.26 -10.17 -8.16
CA VAL A 92 -0.93 -11.09 -7.06
C VAL A 92 -0.06 -10.39 -6.03
N LEU A 93 0.98 -9.69 -6.47
CA LEU A 93 1.84 -8.92 -5.58
C LEU A 93 1.06 -7.83 -4.84
N CYS A 94 0.11 -7.16 -5.49
CA CYS A 94 -0.77 -6.19 -4.84
C CYS A 94 -1.54 -6.83 -3.67
N LEU A 95 -2.10 -8.03 -3.86
CA LEU A 95 -2.81 -8.76 -2.80
C LEU A 95 -1.89 -9.17 -1.65
N LEU A 96 -0.68 -9.63 -1.95
CA LEU A 96 0.28 -10.11 -0.94
C LEU A 96 0.96 -8.96 -0.18
N LYS A 97 1.35 -7.88 -0.87
CA LYS A 97 2.07 -6.72 -0.31
C LYS A 97 1.23 -5.84 0.62
N GLY A 98 -0.07 -6.09 0.71
CA GLY A 98 -0.87 -5.58 1.82
C GLY A 98 -0.25 -5.91 3.19
N SER A 99 0.55 -6.98 3.25
CA SER A 99 1.36 -7.36 4.40
C SER A 99 2.76 -6.75 4.34
N ARG A 100 3.13 -6.01 5.40
CA ARG A 100 4.48 -5.47 5.58
C ARG A 100 5.56 -6.56 5.49
N ILE A 101 5.25 -7.77 5.95
CA ILE A 101 6.19 -8.90 5.92
C ILE A 101 6.59 -9.26 4.50
N VAL A 102 5.64 -9.21 3.57
CA VAL A 102 5.89 -9.52 2.16
C VAL A 102 6.82 -8.47 1.55
N VAL A 103 6.57 -7.19 1.85
CA VAL A 103 7.46 -6.10 1.40
C VAL A 103 8.86 -6.26 1.97
N ASP A 104 8.98 -6.49 3.28
CA ASP A 104 10.26 -6.74 3.94
C ASP A 104 10.99 -7.90 3.26
N CYS A 105 10.30 -9.00 2.97
CA CYS A 105 10.91 -10.17 2.32
C CYS A 105 11.42 -9.87 0.90
N ILE A 106 10.71 -9.05 0.13
CA ILE A 106 11.14 -8.67 -1.23
C ILE A 106 12.41 -7.81 -1.18
N LEU A 107 12.50 -6.91 -0.19
CA LEU A 107 13.58 -5.92 -0.10
C LEU A 107 14.80 -6.40 0.71
N ARG A 108 14.66 -7.39 1.60
CA ARG A 108 15.67 -7.71 2.64
C ARG A 108 16.84 -8.61 2.21
N ASP A 109 16.92 -9.14 0.98
CA ASP A 109 18.08 -9.98 0.65
C ASP A 109 19.33 -9.12 0.39
N GLY A 110 20.15 -8.90 1.43
CA GLY A 110 21.52 -8.40 1.31
C GLY A 110 21.82 -7.13 2.09
N THR A 111 22.83 -6.41 1.62
CA THR A 111 23.30 -5.14 2.18
C THR A 111 22.31 -4.01 1.89
N GLU A 112 22.44 -2.88 2.59
CA GLU A 112 21.65 -1.67 2.33
C GLU A 112 21.73 -1.23 0.85
N THR A 113 22.91 -1.33 0.24
CA THR A 113 23.10 -1.07 -1.20
C THR A 113 22.23 -1.96 -2.09
N ILE A 114 22.17 -3.27 -1.80
CA ILE A 114 21.33 -4.20 -2.57
C ILE A 114 19.84 -3.90 -2.35
N GLN A 115 19.45 -3.54 -1.12
CA GLN A 115 18.09 -3.14 -0.81
C GLN A 115 17.67 -1.88 -1.59
N MET A 116 18.53 -0.86 -1.63
CA MET A 116 18.29 0.38 -2.37
C MET A 116 18.19 0.12 -3.88
N ALA A 117 19.12 -0.65 -4.46
CA ALA A 117 19.07 -1.01 -5.88
C ALA A 117 17.79 -1.77 -6.26
N ARG A 118 17.33 -2.70 -5.41
CA ARG A 118 16.07 -3.41 -5.61
C ARG A 118 14.86 -2.49 -5.49
N ALA A 119 14.85 -1.62 -4.49
CA ALA A 119 13.80 -0.64 -4.31
C ALA A 119 13.69 0.28 -5.55
N ASP A 120 14.82 0.74 -6.07
CA ASP A 120 14.89 1.55 -7.30
C ASP A 120 14.35 0.82 -8.51
N LEU A 121 14.79 -0.41 -8.76
CA LEU A 121 14.29 -1.21 -9.86
C LEU A 121 12.76 -1.45 -9.78
N ILE A 122 12.24 -1.78 -8.60
CA ILE A 122 10.80 -1.98 -8.38
C ILE A 122 10.04 -0.68 -8.65
N HIS A 123 10.53 0.42 -8.11
CA HIS A 123 9.92 1.73 -8.24
C HIS A 123 9.88 2.19 -9.69
N MET A 124 11.01 2.16 -10.40
CA MET A 124 11.12 2.48 -11.82
C MET A 124 10.14 1.65 -12.66
N ARG A 125 10.06 0.33 -12.43
CA ARG A 125 9.11 -0.53 -13.14
C ARG A 125 7.67 -0.12 -12.86
N LEU A 126 7.27 0.02 -11.59
CA LEU A 126 5.90 0.42 -11.23
C LEU A 126 5.50 1.75 -11.89
N MET A 127 6.40 2.74 -11.87
CA MET A 127 6.16 4.04 -12.51
C MET A 127 6.06 3.93 -14.03
N ALA A 128 6.95 3.19 -14.68
CA ALA A 128 6.89 2.95 -16.12
C ALA A 128 5.54 2.31 -16.52
N PHE A 129 5.05 1.36 -15.73
CA PHE A 129 3.75 0.74 -15.97
C PHE A 129 2.57 1.69 -15.75
N ILE A 130 2.57 2.49 -14.68
CA ILE A 130 1.54 3.51 -14.44
C ILE A 130 1.48 4.47 -15.64
N ASN A 131 2.64 4.98 -16.07
CA ASN A 131 2.74 5.93 -17.18
C ASN A 131 2.27 5.33 -18.50
N HIS A 132 2.69 4.10 -18.79
CA HIS A 132 2.31 3.39 -20.01
C HIS A 132 0.81 3.09 -20.04
N THR A 133 0.26 2.49 -18.98
CA THR A 133 -1.15 2.11 -18.90
C THR A 133 -2.07 3.33 -18.96
N PHE A 134 -1.68 4.44 -18.33
CA PHE A 134 -2.41 5.69 -18.41
C PHE A 134 -2.45 6.23 -19.86
N LYS A 135 -1.30 6.35 -20.53
CA LYS A 135 -1.21 6.80 -21.94
C LYS A 135 -2.01 5.91 -22.89
N VAL A 136 -2.00 4.60 -22.67
CA VAL A 136 -2.80 3.64 -23.45
C VAL A 136 -4.29 3.86 -23.17
N SER A 137 -4.68 4.02 -21.90
CA SER A 137 -6.10 4.24 -21.54
C SER A 137 -6.70 5.49 -22.21
N GLU A 138 -5.93 6.57 -22.35
CA GLU A 138 -6.37 7.79 -23.05
C GLU A 138 -6.62 7.55 -24.55
N ARG A 139 -5.80 6.72 -25.19
CA ARG A 139 -5.91 6.42 -26.63
C ARG A 139 -7.06 5.47 -26.95
N PHE A 140 -7.42 4.60 -26.01
CA PHE A 140 -8.35 3.50 -26.23
C PHE A 140 -9.64 3.64 -25.41
N ASN A 141 -10.23 4.85 -25.40
CA ASN A 141 -11.39 5.18 -24.58
C ASN A 141 -12.61 4.26 -24.78
N SER A 142 -12.76 3.60 -25.93
CA SER A 142 -13.85 2.66 -26.28
C SER A 142 -13.43 1.19 -26.32
N SER A 143 -12.20 0.85 -25.94
CA SER A 143 -11.69 -0.51 -26.08
C SER A 143 -12.07 -1.42 -24.91
N PRO A 144 -12.33 -2.74 -25.15
CA PRO A 144 -12.48 -3.72 -24.08
C PRO A 144 -11.23 -3.83 -23.18
N PHE A 145 -10.05 -3.39 -23.67
CA PHE A 145 -8.81 -3.41 -22.89
C PHE A 145 -8.76 -2.34 -21.79
N LYS A 146 -9.65 -1.36 -21.80
CA LYS A 146 -9.68 -0.27 -20.83
C LYS A 146 -9.80 -0.73 -19.37
N ASN A 147 -10.65 -1.73 -19.12
CA ASN A 147 -10.81 -2.25 -17.77
C ASN A 147 -9.55 -2.98 -17.29
N VAL A 148 -8.86 -3.68 -18.20
CA VAL A 148 -7.61 -4.37 -17.91
C VAL A 148 -6.51 -3.36 -17.58
N THR A 149 -6.34 -2.32 -18.40
CA THR A 149 -5.32 -1.28 -18.16
C THR A 149 -5.59 -0.54 -16.85
N LEU A 150 -6.85 -0.24 -16.54
CA LEU A 150 -7.21 0.42 -15.28
C LEU A 150 -6.94 -0.47 -14.06
N ILE A 151 -7.27 -1.76 -14.13
CA ILE A 151 -6.93 -2.72 -13.06
C ILE A 151 -5.41 -2.77 -12.84
N GLN A 152 -4.61 -2.74 -13.92
CA GLN A 152 -3.15 -2.69 -13.84
C GLN A 152 -2.66 -1.41 -13.17
N THR A 153 -3.16 -0.25 -13.57
CA THR A 153 -2.78 1.03 -12.97
C THR A 153 -3.09 1.02 -11.46
N LEU A 154 -4.30 0.57 -11.08
CA LEU A 154 -4.71 0.47 -9.68
C LEU A 154 -3.82 -0.48 -8.88
N ALA A 155 -3.52 -1.66 -9.42
CA ALA A 155 -2.65 -2.65 -8.77
C ALA A 155 -1.20 -2.13 -8.62
N SER A 156 -0.70 -1.39 -9.60
CA SER A 156 0.63 -0.77 -9.55
C SER A 156 0.71 0.36 -8.52
N LEU A 157 -0.29 1.26 -8.49
CA LEU A 157 -0.37 2.32 -7.47
C LEU A 157 -0.48 1.75 -6.06
N GLU A 158 -1.23 0.68 -5.90
CA GLU A 158 -1.35 0.00 -4.62
C GLU A 158 -0.06 -0.71 -4.22
N CYS A 159 0.65 -1.34 -5.15
CA CYS A 159 1.99 -1.86 -4.90
C CYS A 159 2.94 -0.73 -4.45
N LEU A 160 2.89 0.41 -5.12
CA LEU A 160 3.73 1.57 -4.82
C LEU A 160 3.46 2.09 -3.41
N SER A 161 2.18 2.27 -3.06
CA SER A 161 1.77 2.67 -1.70
C SER A 161 2.22 1.65 -0.66
N ASN A 162 2.05 0.35 -0.91
CA ASN A 162 2.46 -0.68 0.03
C ASN A 162 3.98 -0.70 0.27
N PHE A 163 4.78 -0.53 -0.77
CA PHE A 163 6.23 -0.41 -0.62
C PHE A 163 6.64 0.87 0.11
N ALA A 164 6.10 2.01 -0.30
CA ALA A 164 6.37 3.30 0.32
C ALA A 164 5.97 3.29 1.80
N ARG A 165 4.88 2.63 2.17
CA ARG A 165 4.44 2.47 3.57
C ARG A 165 5.40 1.62 4.39
N ALA A 166 5.80 0.46 3.86
CA ALA A 166 6.52 -0.54 4.62
C ALA A 166 8.04 -0.30 4.70
N SER A 167 8.63 0.49 3.79
CA SER A 167 10.08 0.59 3.63
C SER A 167 10.61 2.03 3.55
N LYS A 168 11.47 2.38 4.50
CA LYS A 168 12.27 3.63 4.48
C LYS A 168 13.18 3.70 3.26
N ALA A 169 13.86 2.61 2.91
CA ALA A 169 14.73 2.53 1.73
C ALA A 169 13.94 2.83 0.43
N PHE A 170 12.70 2.33 0.34
CA PHE A 170 11.87 2.60 -0.83
C PHE A 170 11.45 4.07 -0.92
N ARG A 171 11.13 4.72 0.20
CA ARG A 171 10.87 6.16 0.23
C ARG A 171 12.10 7.00 -0.09
N ALA A 172 13.30 6.55 0.31
CA ALA A 172 14.56 7.22 -0.02
C ALA A 172 14.82 7.18 -1.54
N VAL A 173 14.63 6.02 -2.17
CA VAL A 173 14.69 5.88 -3.64
C VAL A 173 13.71 6.81 -4.35
N MET A 174 12.45 6.87 -3.89
CA MET A 174 11.45 7.79 -4.47
C MET A 174 11.81 9.27 -4.28
N ARG A 175 12.65 9.60 -3.29
CA ARG A 175 13.16 10.96 -3.10
C ARG A 175 14.32 11.29 -4.04
N GLU A 176 15.22 10.34 -4.25
CA GLU A 176 16.49 10.55 -4.97
C GLU A 176 16.31 10.59 -6.49
N SER A 177 15.26 9.97 -7.02
CA SER A 177 14.99 9.98 -8.46
C SER A 177 14.76 11.42 -8.96
N THR A 178 15.66 11.92 -9.79
CA THR A 178 15.74 13.34 -10.21
C THR A 178 14.53 13.82 -11.02
N GLU A 179 13.82 12.91 -11.69
CA GLU A 179 12.56 13.18 -12.39
C GLU A 179 11.38 13.40 -11.42
N GLN A 180 11.58 13.26 -10.10
CA GLN A 180 10.51 13.12 -9.10
C GLN A 180 10.28 14.30 -8.19
N ARG A 181 10.93 15.45 -8.44
CA ARG A 181 10.52 16.72 -7.79
C ARG A 181 9.03 17.05 -8.03
N ARG A 182 8.41 16.42 -9.02
CA ARG A 182 7.00 16.58 -9.41
C ARG A 182 6.21 15.27 -9.41
N ILE A 183 6.65 14.25 -8.68
CA ILE A 183 5.98 12.94 -8.68
C ILE A 183 4.51 13.05 -8.25
N PHE A 184 4.19 13.89 -7.27
CA PHE A 184 2.82 14.10 -6.82
C PHE A 184 1.99 14.91 -7.82
N GLU A 185 2.60 15.80 -8.60
CA GLU A 185 1.92 16.48 -9.71
C GLU A 185 1.53 15.47 -10.79
N HIS A 186 2.45 14.56 -11.13
CA HIS A 186 2.16 13.49 -12.08
C HIS A 186 0.98 12.61 -11.63
N PHE A 187 0.90 12.28 -10.34
CA PHE A 187 -0.27 11.57 -9.80
C PHE A 187 -1.55 12.41 -9.78
N SER A 188 -1.43 13.73 -9.65
CA SER A 188 -2.57 14.65 -9.72
C SER A 188 -3.14 14.70 -11.14
N ASP A 189 -2.30 14.62 -12.17
CA ASP A 189 -2.73 14.59 -13.58
C ASP A 189 -3.62 13.38 -13.89
N LEU A 190 -3.44 12.26 -13.16
CA LEU A 190 -4.30 11.07 -13.27
C LEU A 190 -5.76 11.35 -12.84
N LEU A 191 -5.98 12.42 -12.07
CA LEU A 191 -7.30 12.85 -11.59
C LEU A 191 -7.93 13.95 -12.46
N SER A 192 -7.23 14.41 -13.50
CA SER A 192 -7.73 15.46 -14.39
C SER A 192 -9.03 15.04 -15.12
N GLU A 193 -9.81 16.04 -15.57
CA GLU A 193 -11.07 15.83 -16.32
C GLU A 193 -10.90 14.90 -17.52
N ARG A 194 -9.71 14.92 -18.16
CA ARG A 194 -9.39 14.05 -19.28
C ARG A 194 -9.35 12.58 -18.89
N GLY A 195 -8.81 12.24 -17.72
CA GLY A 195 -8.84 10.87 -17.18
C GLY A 195 -10.22 10.45 -16.68
N LEU A 196 -11.00 11.43 -16.22
CA LEU A 196 -12.34 11.27 -15.64
C LEU A 196 -13.42 10.93 -16.68
N ALA A 197 -13.42 11.60 -17.83
CA ALA A 197 -14.52 11.56 -18.80
C ALA A 197 -14.82 10.17 -19.36
N SER A 198 -13.92 9.20 -19.14
CA SER A 198 -13.97 7.90 -19.77
C SER A 198 -14.23 6.75 -18.79
N SER A 199 -14.05 6.94 -17.48
CA SER A 199 -14.06 5.83 -16.51
C SER A 199 -15.40 5.64 -15.80
N GLU A 200 -15.75 4.39 -15.47
CA GLU A 200 -16.86 4.09 -14.56
C GLU A 200 -16.60 4.73 -13.19
N ALA A 201 -17.65 5.30 -12.57
CA ALA A 201 -17.55 6.00 -11.30
C ALA A 201 -16.88 5.15 -10.19
N GLY A 202 -17.15 3.85 -10.16
CA GLY A 202 -16.55 2.93 -9.19
C GLY A 202 -15.03 2.78 -9.33
N SER A 203 -14.52 2.74 -10.56
CA SER A 203 -13.08 2.63 -10.80
C SER A 203 -12.34 3.91 -10.45
N PHE A 204 -12.96 5.06 -10.69
CA PHE A 204 -12.38 6.35 -10.32
C PHE A 204 -12.32 6.57 -8.80
N HIS A 205 -13.34 6.08 -8.06
CA HIS A 205 -13.27 6.05 -6.60
C HIS A 205 -12.07 5.23 -6.10
N ARG A 206 -11.80 4.06 -6.72
CA ARG A 206 -10.62 3.24 -6.38
C ARG A 206 -9.30 3.94 -6.71
N LEU A 207 -9.24 4.66 -7.83
CA LEU A 207 -8.04 5.43 -8.20
C LEU A 207 -7.72 6.49 -7.14
N ARG A 208 -8.71 7.31 -6.76
CA ARG A 208 -8.58 8.28 -5.66
C ARG A 208 -8.17 7.62 -4.36
N LEU A 209 -8.73 6.46 -4.04
CA LEU A 209 -8.37 5.72 -2.84
C LEU A 209 -6.90 5.26 -2.87
N CYS A 210 -6.42 4.68 -3.97
CA CYS A 210 -5.02 4.27 -4.11
C CYS A 210 -4.06 5.46 -3.99
N LEU A 211 -4.37 6.59 -4.61
CA LEU A 211 -3.56 7.81 -4.51
C LEU A 211 -3.55 8.37 -3.09
N THR A 212 -4.69 8.31 -2.38
CA THR A 212 -4.74 8.73 -0.97
C THR A 212 -3.93 7.78 -0.08
N CYS A 213 -3.91 6.47 -0.36
CA CYS A 213 -3.06 5.52 0.35
C CYS A 213 -1.57 5.84 0.15
N LEU A 214 -1.19 6.19 -1.09
CA LEU A 214 0.18 6.62 -1.39
C LEU A 214 0.53 7.90 -0.64
N ALA A 215 -0.32 8.92 -0.69
CA ALA A 215 -0.16 10.17 0.06
C ALA A 215 0.01 9.92 1.58
N ALA A 216 -0.83 9.07 2.16
CA ALA A 216 -0.74 8.66 3.57
C ALA A 216 0.58 7.95 3.90
N SER A 217 1.13 7.18 2.96
CA SER A 217 2.41 6.47 3.16
C SER A 217 3.58 7.43 3.39
N PHE A 218 3.52 8.64 2.84
CA PHE A 218 4.50 9.70 3.05
C PHE A 218 4.14 10.61 4.22
N ALA A 219 2.88 11.05 4.30
CA ALA A 219 2.42 11.99 5.32
C ALA A 219 2.57 11.46 6.75
N PHE A 220 2.55 10.14 6.94
CA PHE A 220 2.72 9.54 8.26
C PHE A 220 4.12 8.97 8.51
N SER A 221 5.03 9.05 7.53
CA SER A 221 6.41 8.57 7.67
C SER A 221 7.33 9.76 7.91
N GLU A 222 7.76 9.96 9.15
CA GLU A 222 8.61 11.08 9.60
C GLU A 222 9.81 11.32 8.70
N ASP A 223 10.46 10.24 8.23
CA ASP A 223 11.62 10.32 7.35
C ASP A 223 11.35 10.96 6.00
N SER A 224 10.09 11.16 5.60
CA SER A 224 9.68 11.61 4.26
C SER A 224 8.67 12.75 4.21
N GLN A 225 8.11 13.18 5.35
CA GLN A 225 7.05 14.19 5.42
C GLN A 225 7.44 15.51 4.74
N LEU A 226 8.56 16.11 5.16
CA LEU A 226 9.01 17.42 4.67
C LEU A 226 9.27 17.40 3.17
N TRP A 227 10.04 16.40 2.70
CA TRP A 227 10.29 16.21 1.27
C TRP A 227 8.99 16.04 0.47
N ALA A 228 8.02 15.29 1.00
CA ALA A 228 6.78 15.04 0.29
C ALA A 228 5.95 16.34 0.13
N ILE A 229 5.90 17.18 1.18
CA ILE A 229 5.27 18.51 1.09
C ILE A 229 5.92 19.34 -0.02
N ASP A 230 7.26 19.46 0.01
CA ASP A 230 8.02 20.21 -1.01
C ASP A 230 7.87 19.65 -2.43
N SER A 231 7.64 18.35 -2.55
CA SER A 231 7.46 17.66 -3.84
C SER A 231 6.03 17.69 -4.37
N GLY A 232 5.12 18.40 -3.71
CA GLY A 232 3.74 18.62 -4.19
C GLY A 232 2.68 17.70 -3.59
N LEU A 233 2.93 17.07 -2.43
CA LEU A 233 1.93 16.25 -1.73
C LEU A 233 0.60 16.99 -1.51
N LEU A 234 0.65 18.29 -1.16
CA LEU A 234 -0.55 19.09 -0.92
C LEU A 234 -1.38 19.29 -2.20
N LYS A 235 -0.73 19.41 -3.36
CA LYS A 235 -1.42 19.49 -4.66
C LYS A 235 -2.17 18.20 -4.97
N LEU A 236 -1.55 17.04 -4.70
CA LEU A 236 -2.22 15.75 -4.85
C LEU A 236 -3.43 15.62 -3.92
N VAL A 237 -3.30 16.03 -2.65
CA VAL A 237 -4.42 16.01 -1.69
C VAL A 237 -5.55 16.93 -2.17
N ALA A 238 -5.24 18.13 -2.68
CA ALA A 238 -6.22 19.05 -3.24
C ALA A 238 -6.93 18.47 -4.47
N ALA A 239 -6.19 17.85 -5.40
CA ALA A 239 -6.74 17.19 -6.57
C ALA A 239 -7.68 16.02 -6.20
N ILE A 240 -7.36 15.25 -5.15
CA ILE A 240 -8.25 14.20 -4.63
C ILE A 240 -9.55 14.78 -4.09
N TYR A 241 -9.49 15.89 -3.35
CA TYR A 241 -10.70 16.59 -2.91
C TYR A 241 -11.53 17.05 -4.10
N GLU A 242 -10.91 17.78 -5.03
CA GLU A 242 -11.56 18.32 -6.23
C GLU A 242 -12.29 17.24 -7.02
N ALA A 243 -11.62 16.12 -7.27
CA ALA A 243 -12.17 15.01 -8.03
C ALA A 243 -13.17 14.14 -7.23
N SER A 244 -13.37 14.40 -5.93
CA SER A 244 -14.32 13.64 -5.10
C SER A 244 -15.72 14.26 -5.05
N PRO A 245 -16.77 13.55 -5.48
CA PRO A 245 -18.13 14.07 -5.46
C PRO A 245 -18.74 14.01 -4.06
N LEU A 246 -19.48 15.07 -3.68
CA LEU A 246 -20.08 15.19 -2.34
C LEU A 246 -21.00 14.02 -1.95
N ARG A 247 -21.67 13.40 -2.93
CA ARG A 247 -22.58 12.27 -2.70
C ARG A 247 -21.90 11.04 -2.09
N GLU A 248 -20.59 10.89 -2.29
CA GLU A 248 -19.81 9.78 -1.74
C GLU A 248 -19.52 9.92 -0.23
N LEU A 249 -19.78 11.09 0.36
CA LEU A 249 -19.34 11.43 1.73
C LEU A 249 -20.36 11.07 2.83
N SER A 250 -21.55 10.59 2.45
CA SER A 250 -22.71 10.50 3.35
C SER A 250 -22.77 9.25 4.24
N LYS A 251 -21.97 8.21 3.99
CA LYS A 251 -22.09 6.92 4.68
C LYS A 251 -21.02 6.74 5.75
N SER A 252 -21.39 6.92 7.02
CA SER A 252 -20.50 6.71 8.18
C SER A 252 -19.85 5.32 8.18
N SER A 253 -20.60 4.27 7.84
CA SER A 253 -20.11 2.88 7.76
C SER A 253 -19.04 2.63 6.69
N GLN A 254 -18.86 3.57 5.76
CA GLN A 254 -17.86 3.50 4.69
C GLN A 254 -16.78 4.58 4.80
N ARG A 255 -16.77 5.34 5.90
CA ARG A 255 -15.88 6.49 6.11
C ARG A 255 -14.41 6.13 5.95
N GLY A 256 -13.96 5.00 6.52
CA GLY A 256 -12.58 4.52 6.37
C GLY A 256 -12.15 4.19 4.93
N ARG A 257 -13.09 4.06 3.99
CA ARG A 257 -12.84 3.85 2.55
C ARG A 257 -13.03 5.12 1.72
N SER A 258 -13.43 6.24 2.33
CA SER A 258 -13.57 7.52 1.64
C SER A 258 -12.19 8.16 1.39
N PRO A 259 -11.85 8.52 0.14
CA PRO A 259 -10.63 9.27 -0.16
C PRO A 259 -10.57 10.61 0.60
N VAL A 260 -11.68 11.33 0.66
CA VAL A 260 -11.78 12.65 1.32
C VAL A 260 -11.56 12.54 2.83
N PHE A 261 -12.15 11.52 3.47
CA PHE A 261 -11.90 11.26 4.89
C PHE A 261 -10.40 11.03 5.14
N ARG A 262 -9.76 10.19 4.34
CA ARG A 262 -8.32 9.93 4.48
C ARG A 262 -7.47 11.18 4.20
N CYS A 263 -7.89 12.04 3.28
CA CYS A 263 -7.26 13.35 3.07
C CYS A 263 -7.36 14.25 4.31
N ASN A 264 -8.51 14.29 5.01
CA ASN A 264 -8.62 15.03 6.27
C ASN A 264 -7.58 14.54 7.27
N ARG A 265 -7.44 13.22 7.38
CA ARG A 265 -6.48 12.58 8.30
C ARG A 265 -5.02 12.82 7.93
N ILE A 266 -4.71 12.87 6.64
CA ILE A 266 -3.39 13.30 6.16
C ILE A 266 -3.11 14.74 6.58
N LEU A 267 -4.04 15.67 6.37
CA LEU A 267 -3.86 17.07 6.73
C LEU A 267 -3.68 17.25 8.23
N LEU A 268 -4.57 16.66 9.04
CA LEU A 268 -4.48 16.71 10.50
C LEU A 268 -3.14 16.13 10.98
N ARG A 269 -2.70 14.98 10.43
CA ARG A 269 -1.38 14.42 10.74
C ARG A 269 -0.24 15.38 10.44
N LEU A 270 -0.23 16.02 9.27
CA LEU A 270 0.79 17.00 8.90
C LEU A 270 0.74 18.27 9.76
N LEU A 271 -0.39 18.58 10.40
CA LEU A 271 -0.53 19.70 11.32
C LEU A 271 -0.18 19.36 12.78
N THR A 272 0.08 18.08 13.10
CA THR A 272 0.46 17.67 14.47
C THR A 272 1.86 18.11 14.88
N ALA A 273 2.80 18.25 13.93
CA ALA A 273 4.15 18.73 14.19
C ALA A 273 4.33 20.16 13.69
N ASP A 274 4.95 21.02 14.50
CA ASP A 274 5.12 22.44 14.17
C ASP A 274 5.93 22.65 12.89
N THR A 275 6.98 21.84 12.68
CA THR A 275 7.84 21.93 11.49
C THR A 275 7.07 21.67 10.20
N THR A 276 6.19 20.66 10.18
CA THR A 276 5.34 20.39 9.01
C THR A 276 4.22 21.42 8.89
N ALA A 277 3.65 21.90 10.00
CA ALA A 277 2.64 22.97 9.97
C ALA A 277 3.20 24.27 9.39
N GLU A 278 4.40 24.69 9.79
CA GLU A 278 5.12 25.83 9.22
C GLU A 278 5.37 25.65 7.72
N MET A 279 5.77 24.45 7.30
CA MET A 279 5.96 24.14 5.89
C MET A 279 4.64 24.23 5.11
N LEU A 280 3.53 23.69 5.65
CA LEU A 280 2.20 23.84 5.06
C LEU A 280 1.79 25.32 4.90
N ARG A 281 2.10 26.17 5.89
CA ARG A 281 1.89 27.62 5.81
C ARG A 281 2.75 28.26 4.72
N GLY A 282 4.03 27.89 4.63
CA GLY A 282 4.95 28.36 3.59
C GLY A 282 4.49 27.99 2.17
N HIS A 283 3.79 26.86 2.02
CA HIS A 283 3.16 26.43 0.76
C HIS A 283 1.75 27.00 0.54
N ASN A 284 1.31 27.97 1.34
CA ASN A 284 0.00 28.61 1.28
C ASN A 284 -1.18 27.61 1.30
N ALA A 285 -1.07 26.56 2.11
CA ALA A 285 -2.05 25.48 2.17
C ALA A 285 -3.47 25.97 2.50
N LEU A 286 -3.61 27.03 3.32
CA LEU A 286 -4.91 27.56 3.72
C LEU A 286 -5.74 28.00 2.51
N GLU A 287 -5.15 28.82 1.63
CA GLU A 287 -5.80 29.26 0.40
C GLU A 287 -6.02 28.11 -0.57
N GLY A 288 -5.05 27.19 -0.67
CA GLY A 288 -5.16 26.00 -1.52
C GLY A 288 -6.32 25.08 -1.16
N PHE A 289 -6.64 24.94 0.14
CA PHE A 289 -7.71 24.05 0.61
C PHE A 289 -9.04 24.76 0.89
N ARG A 290 -9.09 26.10 0.93
CA ARG A 290 -10.34 26.86 1.15
C ARG A 290 -11.47 26.47 0.18
N PRO A 291 -11.23 26.26 -1.14
CA PRO A 291 -12.27 25.78 -2.06
C PRO A 291 -12.85 24.41 -1.68
N GLN A 292 -12.11 23.60 -0.91
CA GLN A 292 -12.48 22.24 -0.52
C GLN A 292 -13.17 22.17 0.86
N LYS A 293 -13.36 23.32 1.55
CA LYS A 293 -14.00 23.43 2.88
C LYS A 293 -15.26 22.58 3.02
N ARG A 294 -16.16 22.65 2.02
CA ARG A 294 -17.42 21.90 2.05
C ARG A 294 -17.20 20.39 2.06
N LYS A 295 -16.23 19.87 1.30
CA LYS A 295 -15.91 18.44 1.23
C LYS A 295 -15.20 17.96 2.49
N ILE A 296 -14.27 18.76 2.99
CA ILE A 296 -13.54 18.51 4.24
C ILE A 296 -14.53 18.30 5.39
N ASN A 297 -15.49 19.22 5.57
CA ASN A 297 -16.52 19.09 6.59
C ASN A 297 -17.52 17.96 6.32
N ALA A 298 -17.92 17.74 5.07
CA ALA A 298 -18.91 16.72 4.73
C ALA A 298 -18.40 15.28 4.94
N ALA A 299 -17.08 15.04 4.94
CA ALA A 299 -16.53 13.72 5.23
C ALA A 299 -16.63 13.33 6.72
N GLU A 300 -16.66 14.32 7.61
CA GLU A 300 -16.72 14.14 9.06
C GLU A 300 -17.61 15.24 9.67
N PRO A 301 -18.92 15.19 9.43
CA PRO A 301 -19.83 16.26 9.81
C PRO A 301 -19.93 16.45 11.33
N GLU A 302 -19.58 15.43 12.11
CA GLU A 302 -19.65 15.48 13.57
C GLU A 302 -18.55 16.36 14.19
N VAL A 303 -17.39 16.45 13.54
CA VAL A 303 -16.21 17.19 14.04
C VAL A 303 -15.91 18.46 13.26
N ALA A 304 -16.46 18.60 12.04
CA ALA A 304 -16.26 19.75 11.17
C ALA A 304 -14.76 20.17 11.05
N PRO A 305 -13.90 19.27 10.55
CA PRO A 305 -12.44 19.37 10.67
C PRO A 305 -11.82 20.62 10.00
N TRP A 306 -12.55 21.31 9.13
CA TRP A 306 -12.06 22.55 8.53
C TRP A 306 -11.69 23.61 9.57
N LYS A 307 -12.45 23.74 10.66
CA LYS A 307 -12.19 24.76 11.68
C LYS A 307 -10.79 24.58 12.30
N GLU A 308 -10.49 23.35 12.70
CA GLU A 308 -9.19 22.99 13.28
C GLU A 308 -8.05 23.17 12.27
N ILE A 309 -8.24 22.71 11.03
CA ILE A 309 -7.27 22.87 9.94
C ILE A 309 -6.99 24.36 9.69
N GLU A 310 -8.04 25.18 9.64
CA GLU A 310 -7.95 26.63 9.42
C GLU A 310 -7.19 27.33 10.55
N GLU A 311 -7.53 27.04 11.81
CA GLU A 311 -6.85 27.61 12.99
C GLU A 311 -5.34 27.26 13.00
N ARG A 312 -4.99 25.99 12.74
CA ARG A 312 -3.57 25.56 12.69
C ARG A 312 -2.79 26.20 11.55
N LEU A 313 -3.42 26.40 10.39
CA LEU A 313 -2.81 27.02 9.21
C LEU A 313 -2.72 28.55 9.32
N GLN A 314 -3.57 29.21 10.12
CA GLN A 314 -3.43 30.64 10.41
C GLN A 314 -2.21 30.95 11.26
N GLY A 315 -1.70 29.97 12.00
CA GLY A 315 -0.56 30.14 12.89
C GLY A 315 -0.97 30.39 14.34
N PRO A 316 0.01 30.41 15.26
CA PRO A 316 -0.26 30.70 16.66
C PRO A 316 -0.95 32.07 16.75
N THR A 317 -2.16 32.08 17.31
CA THR A 317 -2.82 33.34 17.65
C THR A 317 -2.03 33.95 18.80
N ILE A 318 -1.25 34.99 18.49
CA ILE A 318 -0.45 35.72 19.48
C ILE A 318 -1.42 36.30 20.53
N GLY A 319 -1.61 35.60 21.65
CA GLY A 319 -2.49 36.02 22.74
C GLY A 319 -3.43 34.95 23.32
N ALA A 320 -3.56 33.77 22.71
CA ALA A 320 -4.26 32.65 23.36
C ALA A 320 -3.30 31.99 24.36
N GLN A 321 -3.56 32.20 25.66
CA GLN A 321 -2.82 31.57 26.75
C GLN A 321 -2.78 30.04 26.54
N GLU A 322 -1.71 29.40 27.01
CA GLU A 322 -1.51 27.94 27.12
C GLU A 322 -2.53 27.26 28.06
N GLU A 323 -3.78 27.72 28.10
CA GLU A 323 -4.84 27.07 28.85
C GLU A 323 -5.25 25.81 28.11
N GLN A 324 -4.64 24.71 28.56
CA GLN A 324 -5.09 23.33 28.36
C GLN A 324 -5.33 22.99 26.90
N GLN A 325 -4.24 22.70 26.18
CA GLN A 325 -4.39 21.81 25.02
C GLN A 325 -5.10 20.56 25.52
N PRO A 326 -6.30 20.22 24.99
CA PRO A 326 -7.00 19.02 25.40
C PRO A 326 -6.04 17.84 25.22
N GLU A 327 -5.76 17.10 26.30
CA GLU A 327 -4.97 15.86 26.24
C GLU A 327 -5.54 14.86 25.22
N GLU A 328 -6.79 15.06 24.80
CA GLU A 328 -7.47 14.33 23.73
C GLU A 328 -6.81 14.47 22.34
N ILE A 329 -6.08 15.57 22.05
CA ILE A 329 -5.45 15.77 20.73
C ILE A 329 -4.17 14.92 20.58
N GLY A 330 -3.49 14.61 21.70
CA GLY A 330 -2.26 13.80 21.71
C GLY A 330 -2.51 12.30 21.57
N ASN A 331 -3.71 11.83 21.92
CA ASN A 331 -4.14 10.44 21.78
C ASN A 331 -4.90 10.24 20.46
N TYR A 332 -4.39 10.80 19.36
CA TYR A 332 -4.74 10.32 18.03
C TYR A 332 -4.42 8.82 18.01
N ASP A 333 -5.47 8.00 18.12
CA ASP A 333 -5.34 6.61 18.48
C ASP A 333 -4.42 5.94 17.46
N VAL A 334 -3.36 5.29 17.95
CA VAL A 334 -2.47 4.47 17.11
C VAL A 334 -3.30 3.46 16.30
N ALA A 335 -4.45 3.03 16.82
CA ALA A 335 -5.43 2.22 16.11
C ALA A 335 -6.11 2.96 14.93
N GLU A 336 -6.49 4.23 15.10
CA GLU A 336 -7.09 5.04 14.03
C GLU A 336 -6.06 5.36 12.94
N ALA A 337 -4.81 5.68 13.34
CA ALA A 337 -3.70 5.78 12.41
C ALA A 337 -3.56 4.47 11.62
N ALA A 338 -3.60 3.31 12.28
CA ALA A 338 -3.51 2.01 11.61
C ALA A 338 -4.61 1.81 10.55
N ASP A 339 -5.84 2.29 10.80
CA ASP A 339 -6.96 2.25 9.85
C ASP A 339 -6.76 3.18 8.66
N ILE A 340 -6.22 4.39 8.86
CA ILE A 340 -5.86 5.32 7.77
C ILE A 340 -4.69 4.77 6.95
N HIS A 341 -3.74 4.11 7.63
CA HIS A 341 -2.57 3.43 7.05
C HIS A 341 -2.90 2.14 6.32
N THR A 342 -4.14 1.65 6.42
CA THR A 342 -4.54 0.49 5.65
C THR A 342 -4.60 0.86 4.18
N ALA A 343 -3.74 0.25 3.35
CA ALA A 343 -3.94 0.23 1.91
C ALA A 343 -5.38 -0.23 1.60
N MET A 344 -5.85 -0.03 0.36
CA MET A 344 -7.11 -0.62 -0.11
C MET A 344 -7.19 -2.11 0.30
N PHE A 345 -6.03 -2.76 0.31
CA PHE A 345 -5.79 -4.07 0.86
C PHE A 345 -4.82 -4.06 2.06
N SER A 346 -5.33 -3.87 3.28
CA SER A 346 -4.52 -4.18 4.47
C SER A 346 -4.56 -5.67 4.79
N THR A 347 -3.37 -6.23 4.99
CA THR A 347 -3.16 -7.60 5.43
C THR A 347 -2.33 -7.51 6.71
N PRO A 348 -2.98 -7.41 7.89
CA PRO A 348 -2.25 -7.21 9.14
C PRO A 348 -1.25 -8.34 9.38
N VAL A 349 -0.17 -8.04 10.11
CA VAL A 349 0.74 -9.08 10.57
C VAL A 349 0.04 -9.87 11.67
N VAL A 350 0.04 -11.19 11.57
CA VAL A 350 -0.59 -12.08 12.55
C VAL A 350 0.36 -13.20 12.93
N CYS A 351 0.01 -13.96 13.97
CA CYS A 351 0.76 -15.15 14.32
C CYS A 351 0.53 -16.25 13.27
N SER A 352 1.61 -16.83 12.75
CA SER A 352 1.60 -17.87 11.73
C SER A 352 0.95 -19.19 12.18
N TRP A 353 0.88 -19.46 13.50
CA TRP A 353 0.17 -20.65 13.97
C TRP A 353 -1.33 -20.52 13.68
N ASN A 354 -1.86 -21.45 12.88
CA ASN A 354 -3.23 -21.41 12.35
C ASN A 354 -4.32 -21.42 13.44
N LEU A 355 -4.05 -21.98 14.62
CA LEU A 355 -4.98 -22.00 15.76
C LEU A 355 -4.76 -20.85 16.75
N CYS A 356 -3.90 -19.87 16.44
CA CYS A 356 -3.62 -18.75 17.33
C CYS A 356 -4.78 -17.74 17.36
N ALA A 357 -5.26 -17.39 18.56
CA ALA A 357 -6.29 -16.39 18.78
C ALA A 357 -5.75 -14.98 19.15
N ALA A 358 -4.44 -14.76 19.17
CA ALA A 358 -3.83 -13.49 19.59
C ALA A 358 -4.15 -12.30 18.66
N GLY A 359 -4.75 -12.54 17.49
CA GLY A 359 -5.12 -11.51 16.54
C GLY A 359 -3.93 -10.89 15.83
N ARG A 360 -4.00 -9.56 15.67
CA ARG A 360 -3.03 -8.74 14.93
C ARG A 360 -1.82 -8.42 15.81
N GLU A 361 -0.64 -8.33 15.18
CA GLU A 361 0.56 -7.82 15.84
C GLU A 361 0.31 -6.37 16.29
N PRO A 362 0.62 -6.02 17.54
CA PRO A 362 0.40 -4.66 18.04
C PRO A 362 1.33 -3.68 17.31
N VAL A 363 0.80 -2.50 16.97
CA VAL A 363 1.54 -1.44 16.26
C VAL A 363 2.63 -0.85 17.16
N SER A 364 2.30 -0.65 18.44
CA SER A 364 3.19 -0.18 19.50
C SER A 364 3.53 -1.31 20.50
N GLY A 365 4.68 -1.21 21.16
CA GLY A 365 5.11 -2.18 22.17
C GLY A 365 5.77 -3.44 21.61
N LYS A 366 5.58 -4.56 22.30
CA LYS A 366 6.29 -5.83 22.00
C LYS A 366 5.72 -6.49 20.75
N ARG A 367 6.50 -6.44 19.67
CA ARG A 367 6.21 -7.12 18.40
C ARG A 367 6.31 -8.64 18.51
N PHE A 368 5.69 -9.34 17.57
CA PHE A 368 5.79 -10.78 17.44
C PHE A 368 7.22 -11.17 17.05
N SER A 369 7.70 -12.24 17.67
CA SER A 369 9.00 -12.84 17.31
C SER A 369 8.99 -13.37 15.88
N MET A 370 10.14 -13.29 15.21
CA MET A 370 10.33 -13.76 13.84
C MET A 370 10.95 -15.15 13.80
N CYS A 371 10.58 -15.95 12.81
CA CYS A 371 11.40 -17.10 12.43
C CYS A 371 12.80 -16.63 11.99
N ALA A 372 13.85 -17.10 12.65
CA ALA A 372 15.23 -16.71 12.34
C ALA A 372 15.74 -17.20 10.98
N ARG A 373 15.01 -18.11 10.31
CA ARG A 373 15.40 -18.66 9.00
C ARG A 373 14.74 -17.95 7.84
N CYS A 374 13.41 -17.87 7.82
CA CYS A 374 12.68 -17.21 6.72
C CYS A 374 12.41 -15.72 6.99
N HIS A 375 12.45 -15.26 8.24
CA HIS A 375 12.06 -13.91 8.67
C HIS A 375 10.62 -13.48 8.31
N VAL A 376 9.85 -14.37 7.68
CA VAL A 376 8.47 -14.14 7.25
C VAL A 376 7.49 -14.55 8.35
N SER A 377 7.58 -15.78 8.86
CA SER A 377 6.65 -16.25 9.88
C SER A 377 6.82 -15.51 11.21
N ARG A 378 5.69 -15.18 11.84
CA ARG A 378 5.62 -14.37 13.06
C ARG A 378 4.92 -15.14 14.19
N TYR A 379 5.40 -14.96 15.41
CA TYR A 379 4.88 -15.70 16.58
C TYR A 379 4.72 -14.79 17.79
N CYS A 380 3.54 -14.79 18.38
CA CYS A 380 3.27 -14.08 19.62
C CYS A 380 3.94 -14.76 20.84
N SER A 381 4.35 -16.03 20.72
CA SER A 381 5.04 -16.79 21.77
C SER A 381 5.99 -17.86 21.18
N LYS A 382 6.95 -18.35 21.99
CA LYS A 382 7.87 -19.42 21.59
C LYS A 382 7.14 -20.76 21.43
N GLU A 383 6.07 -20.95 22.17
CA GLU A 383 5.22 -22.14 22.16
C GLU A 383 4.54 -22.28 20.80
N HIS A 384 3.97 -21.19 20.27
CA HIS A 384 3.36 -21.18 18.94
C HIS A 384 4.39 -21.44 17.84
N GLN A 385 5.61 -20.94 18.00
CA GLN A 385 6.70 -21.28 17.08
C GLN A 385 7.00 -22.78 17.10
N LYS A 386 7.11 -23.41 18.28
CA LYS A 386 7.35 -24.86 18.39
C LYS A 386 6.22 -25.69 17.76
N LEU A 387 4.96 -25.30 17.98
CA LEU A 387 3.79 -25.97 17.40
C LEU A 387 3.76 -25.86 15.88
N HIS A 388 3.98 -24.64 15.36
CA HIS A 388 3.98 -24.37 13.92
C HIS A 388 5.21 -24.96 13.20
N TRP A 389 6.35 -25.10 13.89
CA TRP A 389 7.60 -25.56 13.27
C TRP A 389 7.49 -26.90 12.55
N ARG A 390 6.58 -27.78 12.98
CA ARG A 390 6.39 -29.11 12.38
C ARG A 390 6.00 -29.03 10.91
N SER A 391 5.05 -28.16 10.54
CA SER A 391 4.68 -27.89 9.15
C SER A 391 5.60 -26.84 8.53
N GLN A 392 5.99 -25.82 9.29
CA GLN A 392 6.69 -24.68 8.71
C GLN A 392 8.12 -24.97 8.25
N LYS A 393 8.79 -25.97 8.83
CA LYS A 393 10.16 -26.32 8.46
C LYS A 393 10.31 -26.66 6.97
N ASP A 394 9.25 -27.18 6.34
CA ASP A 394 9.26 -27.62 4.94
C ASP A 394 9.12 -26.43 3.99
N HIS A 395 8.29 -25.44 4.33
CA HIS A 395 8.22 -24.16 3.61
C HIS A 395 9.44 -23.28 3.86
N CYS A 396 9.98 -23.32 5.09
CA CYS A 396 11.11 -22.51 5.49
C CYS A 396 12.44 -23.01 4.89
N ARG A 397 12.55 -24.30 4.56
CA ARG A 397 13.74 -24.89 3.93
C ARG A 397 13.68 -24.74 2.42
N LYS A 398 14.35 -23.72 1.88
CA LYS A 398 14.93 -23.66 0.50
C LYS A 398 15.57 -22.31 0.18
N VAL A 399 16.18 -21.63 1.15
CA VAL A 399 17.25 -20.71 0.79
C VAL A 399 18.45 -21.59 0.54
N VAL A 400 18.63 -22.03 -0.72
CA VAL A 400 19.93 -22.55 -1.15
C VAL A 400 20.93 -21.49 -0.70
N PRO A 401 21.93 -21.83 0.15
CA PRO A 401 22.97 -20.89 0.49
C PRO A 401 23.45 -20.30 -0.84
N ARG A 402 23.55 -18.98 -0.93
CA ARG A 402 24.32 -18.37 -2.01
C ARG A 402 25.62 -19.16 -2.01
N ARG A 403 25.90 -19.90 -3.09
CA ARG A 403 27.27 -20.37 -3.31
C ARG A 403 28.06 -19.08 -3.25
N ASP A 404 28.92 -18.97 -2.25
CA ASP A 404 29.89 -17.89 -2.20
C ASP A 404 30.54 -17.90 -3.59
N GLU A 405 30.25 -16.87 -4.38
CA GLU A 405 30.93 -16.61 -5.63
C GLU A 405 32.35 -16.21 -5.22
N SER A 406 33.18 -17.25 -5.09
CA SER A 406 34.63 -17.21 -5.01
C SER A 406 35.23 -16.70 -6.31
#